data_AF-A0A1V5GPV2-F1
#
_entry.id   AF-A0A1V5GPV2-F1
#
_cell.length_a   1.000
_cell.length_b   1.000
_cell.length_c   1.000
_cell.angle_alpha   90.00
_cell.angle_beta   90.00
_cell.angle_gamma   90.00
#
_symmetry.space_group_name_H-M   'P 1'
#
loop_
_entity.id
_entity.type
_entity.pdbx_description
1 polymer ?
#
loop_
_entity_poly.entity_id
_entity_poly.type
_entity_poly.pdbx_seq_one_letter_code
_entity_poly.pdbx_strand_id
1 'polypeptide(L)'
;MTGFFYMHFGDDVPKNIEKEYNRLLLHEQYLEKKEQKYRIQTATFEDVITVCPDPATLPINEIELERERLHNERLKYLPVALNLLKADYPDLYRLIVEYYYAETKTTMADLGKRHGLTTETVRYRIKSAKEKLKLYIIMHENKE
;
A
#
# COMPACT_ATOMS: atom_id res chain seq x y z
N MET A 1 -44.38 28.33 -0.78
CA MET A 1 -44.48 26.87 -0.95
C MET A 1 -45.47 26.60 -2.07
N THR A 2 -45.01 26.05 -3.19
CA THR A 2 -45.87 25.56 -4.28
C THR A 2 -46.39 24.17 -3.88
N GLY A 3 -47.71 24.05 -3.70
CA GLY A 3 -48.38 22.78 -3.44
C GLY A 3 -48.35 21.86 -4.65
N PHE A 4 -48.57 20.56 -4.45
CA PHE A 4 -48.67 19.59 -5.55
C PHE A 4 -49.87 19.94 -6.44
N PHE A 5 -49.64 20.09 -7.75
CA PHE A 5 -50.68 20.32 -8.73
C PHE A 5 -51.02 19.00 -9.42
N TYR A 6 -52.27 18.57 -9.30
CA TYR A 6 -52.74 17.33 -9.91
C TYR A 6 -53.04 17.56 -11.40
N MET A 7 -52.45 16.72 -12.27
CA MET A 7 -52.64 16.79 -13.71
C MET A 7 -53.87 15.98 -14.14
N HIS A 8 -54.81 16.62 -14.83
CA HIS A 8 -56.00 15.97 -15.38
C HIS A 8 -55.90 15.86 -16.91
N PHE A 9 -56.12 14.67 -17.45
CA PHE A 9 -55.94 14.39 -18.89
C PHE A 9 -57.26 14.33 -19.67
N GLY A 10 -58.41 14.47 -19.01
CA GLY A 10 -59.73 14.42 -19.64
C GLY A 10 -60.27 13.00 -19.85
N ASP A 11 -61.42 12.88 -20.52
CA ASP A 11 -62.17 11.63 -20.64
C ASP A 11 -61.53 10.60 -21.61
N ASP A 12 -60.59 11.04 -22.45
CA ASP A 12 -59.87 10.19 -23.41
C ASP A 12 -58.83 9.29 -22.74
N VAL A 13 -58.41 9.63 -21.50
CA VAL A 13 -57.41 8.87 -20.74
C VAL A 13 -58.09 8.14 -19.58
N PRO A 14 -57.94 6.81 -19.51
CA PRO A 14 -58.43 6.04 -18.38
C PRO A 14 -57.94 6.56 -17.02
N LYS A 15 -58.87 6.70 -16.06
CA LYS A 15 -58.61 7.27 -14.73
C LYS A 15 -57.51 6.55 -13.93
N ASN A 16 -57.26 5.27 -14.21
CA ASN A 16 -56.16 4.51 -13.59
C ASN A 16 -54.79 5.05 -14.02
N ILE A 17 -54.63 5.37 -15.30
CA ILE A 17 -53.39 5.93 -15.86
C ILE A 17 -53.15 7.33 -15.31
N GLU A 18 -54.18 8.17 -15.23
CA GLU A 18 -54.08 9.51 -14.64
C GLU A 18 -53.65 9.45 -13.16
N LYS A 19 -54.21 8.52 -12.39
CA LYS A 19 -53.81 8.31 -10.98
C LYS A 19 -52.35 7.84 -10.85
N GLU A 20 -51.91 6.94 -11.70
CA GLU A 20 -50.54 6.42 -11.70
C GLU A 20 -49.54 7.51 -12.09
N TYR A 21 -49.85 8.29 -13.12
CA TYR A 21 -49.04 9.44 -13.54
C TYR A 21 -48.86 10.44 -12.40
N ASN A 22 -49.95 10.84 -11.74
CA ASN A 22 -49.88 11.81 -10.65
C ASN A 22 -49.14 11.25 -9.41
N ARG A 23 -49.23 9.94 -9.16
CA ARG A 23 -48.43 9.29 -8.11
C ARG A 23 -46.94 9.37 -8.44
N LEU A 24 -46.54 9.12 -9.68
CA LEU A 24 -45.14 9.21 -10.11
C LEU A 24 -44.64 10.65 -10.07
N LEU A 25 -45.44 11.61 -10.56
CA LEU A 25 -45.12 13.03 -10.52
C LEU A 25 -44.87 13.51 -9.08
N LEU A 26 -45.68 13.05 -8.12
CA LEU A 26 -45.49 13.37 -6.71
C LEU A 26 -44.18 12.78 -6.17
N HIS A 27 -43.81 11.57 -6.59
CA HIS A 27 -42.56 10.92 -6.21
C HIS A 27 -41.34 11.67 -6.74
N GLU A 28 -41.36 12.07 -8.02
CA GLU A 28 -40.30 12.86 -8.65
C GLU A 28 -40.12 14.20 -7.92
N GLN A 29 -41.21 14.93 -7.67
CA GLN A 29 -41.13 16.18 -6.90
C GLN A 29 -40.61 15.99 -5.47
N TYR A 30 -40.92 14.86 -4.84
CA TYR A 30 -40.38 14.53 -3.53
C TYR A 30 -38.88 14.27 -3.61
N LEU A 31 -38.41 13.50 -4.59
CA LEU A 31 -37.00 13.24 -4.82
C LEU A 31 -36.24 14.53 -5.13
N GLU A 32 -36.78 15.40 -5.96
CA GLU A 32 -36.15 16.68 -6.29
C GLU A 32 -36.04 17.58 -5.06
N LYS A 33 -37.09 17.69 -4.24
CA LYS A 33 -37.04 18.43 -2.96
C LYS A 33 -36.04 17.81 -1.99
N LYS A 34 -35.95 16.49 -1.96
CA LYS A 34 -34.98 15.75 -1.15
C LYS A 34 -33.57 16.08 -1.64
N GLU A 35 -33.31 15.99 -2.94
CA GLU A 35 -32.04 16.32 -3.58
C GLU A 35 -31.66 17.78 -3.34
N GLN A 36 -32.56 18.75 -3.54
CA GLN A 36 -32.32 20.16 -3.25
C GLN A 36 -31.97 20.40 -1.77
N LYS A 37 -32.64 19.70 -0.84
CA LYS A 37 -32.36 19.77 0.60
C LYS A 37 -30.98 19.20 0.94
N TYR A 38 -30.50 18.20 0.20
CA TYR A 38 -29.22 17.50 0.45
C TYR A 38 -28.13 17.82 -0.59
N ARG A 39 -28.37 18.75 -1.52
CA ARG A 39 -27.48 19.11 -2.64
C ARG A 39 -26.16 19.76 -2.21
N ILE A 40 -25.99 20.04 -0.92
CA ILE A 40 -24.75 20.55 -0.30
C ILE A 40 -24.01 19.41 0.44
N GLN A 41 -24.10 18.15 -0.02
CA GLN A 41 -23.40 17.03 0.65
C GLN A 41 -22.54 16.15 -0.26
N THR A 42 -22.35 16.49 -1.53
CA THR A 42 -21.23 15.91 -2.28
C THR A 42 -20.02 16.79 -2.02
N ALA A 43 -19.17 16.36 -1.09
CA ALA A 43 -17.84 16.94 -0.89
C ALA A 43 -17.17 17.05 -2.27
N THR A 44 -16.71 18.25 -2.62
CA THR A 44 -15.93 18.42 -3.84
C THR A 44 -14.62 17.65 -3.71
N PHE A 45 -13.98 17.35 -4.83
CA PHE A 45 -12.69 16.66 -4.82
C PHE A 45 -11.65 17.40 -3.95
N GLU A 46 -11.67 18.74 -3.96
CA GLU A 46 -10.82 19.58 -3.13
C GLU A 46 -11.14 19.42 -1.63
N ASP A 47 -12.43 19.37 -1.26
CA ASP A 47 -12.84 19.13 0.14
C ASP A 47 -12.30 17.78 0.66
N VAL A 48 -12.32 16.74 -0.18
CA VAL A 48 -11.80 15.40 0.19
C VAL A 48 -10.28 15.44 0.40
N ILE A 49 -9.52 16.16 -0.44
CA ILE A 49 -8.06 16.30 -0.29
C ILE A 49 -7.71 17.01 1.01
N THR A 50 -8.47 18.04 1.41
CA THR A 50 -8.16 18.75 2.66
C THR A 50 -8.33 17.89 3.91
N VAL A 51 -9.30 16.97 3.90
CA VAL A 51 -9.58 16.07 5.05
C VAL A 51 -8.72 14.81 5.01
N CYS A 52 -8.41 14.31 3.82
CA CYS A 52 -7.58 13.13 3.59
C CYS A 52 -6.52 13.44 2.51
N PRO A 53 -5.45 14.16 2.87
CA PRO A 53 -4.36 14.42 1.95
C PRO A 53 -3.73 13.11 1.49
N ASP A 54 -3.28 13.06 0.23
CA ASP A 54 -2.53 11.93 -0.27
C ASP A 54 -1.28 11.76 0.61
N PRO A 55 -1.03 10.57 1.19
CA PRO A 55 0.16 10.34 2.00
C PRO A 55 1.46 10.67 1.26
N ALA A 56 1.50 10.65 -0.08
CA ALA A 56 2.64 11.07 -0.89
C ALA A 56 2.79 12.61 -1.00
N THR A 57 1.76 13.40 -0.69
CA THR A 57 1.82 14.87 -0.63
C THR A 57 2.15 15.43 0.76
N LEU A 58 2.17 14.59 1.79
CA LEU A 58 2.63 15.01 3.11
C LEU A 58 4.13 15.33 3.04
N PRO A 59 4.59 16.47 3.58
CA PRO A 59 6.02 16.77 3.63
C PRO A 59 6.72 15.66 4.41
N ILE A 60 7.65 14.97 3.75
CA ILE A 60 8.47 13.93 4.37
C ILE A 60 9.20 14.56 5.55
N ASN A 61 9.09 13.93 6.73
CA ASN A 61 9.75 14.41 7.93
C ASN A 61 11.27 14.41 7.68
N GLU A 62 12.00 15.47 8.08
CA GLU A 62 13.46 15.58 7.91
C GLU A 62 14.21 14.33 8.45
N ILE A 63 13.68 13.73 9.52
CA ILE A 63 14.19 12.49 10.11
C ILE A 63 14.05 11.29 9.17
N GLU A 64 12.94 11.20 8.44
CA GLU A 64 12.68 10.12 7.49
C GLU A 64 13.57 10.25 6.25
N LEU A 65 13.74 11.48 5.74
CA LEU A 65 14.63 11.76 4.64
C LEU A 65 16.08 11.36 4.97
N GLU A 66 16.55 11.69 6.17
CA GLU A 66 17.89 11.31 6.61
C GLU A 66 18.05 9.78 6.77
N ARG A 67 16.99 9.09 7.25
CA ARG A 67 16.98 7.62 7.31
C ARG A 67 17.06 6.98 5.93
N GLU A 68 16.34 7.53 4.95
CA GLU A 68 16.41 7.07 3.56
C GLU A 68 17.80 7.33 2.97
N ARG A 69 18.39 8.50 3.23
CA ARG A 69 19.75 8.84 2.80
C ARG A 69 20.76 7.81 3.33
N LEU A 70 20.75 7.57 4.64
CA LEU A 70 21.60 6.55 5.28
C LEU A 70 21.32 5.15 4.72
N HIS A 71 20.06 4.79 4.50
CA HIS A 71 19.71 3.50 3.90
C HIS A 71 20.32 3.34 2.51
N ASN A 72 20.24 4.37 1.67
CA ASN A 72 20.79 4.38 0.32
C ASN A 72 22.32 4.31 0.32
N GLU A 73 22.99 4.98 1.25
CA GLU A 73 24.45 4.88 1.42
C GLU A 73 24.86 3.46 1.83
N ARG A 74 24.15 2.85 2.79
CA ARG A 74 24.35 1.44 3.18
C ARG A 74 24.19 0.48 1.99
N LEU A 75 23.20 0.72 1.13
CA LEU A 75 22.98 -0.09 -0.07
C LEU A 75 24.14 0.02 -1.06
N LYS A 76 24.73 1.22 -1.22
CA LYS A 76 25.92 1.42 -2.07
C LYS A 76 27.12 0.62 -1.55
N TYR A 77 27.27 0.51 -0.24
CA TYR A 77 28.38 -0.24 0.39
C TYR A 77 28.14 -1.76 0.46
N LEU A 78 26.89 -2.22 0.38
CA LEU A 78 26.52 -3.64 0.51
C LEU A 78 27.35 -4.60 -0.39
N PRO A 79 27.66 -4.29 -1.67
CA PRO A 79 28.51 -5.14 -2.49
C PRO A 79 29.92 -5.34 -1.92
N VAL A 80 30.51 -4.29 -1.33
CA VAL A 80 31.82 -4.36 -0.67
C VAL A 80 31.71 -5.22 0.58
N ALA A 81 30.68 -5.02 1.40
CA ALA A 81 30.42 -5.84 2.58
C ALA A 81 30.22 -7.33 2.25
N LEU A 82 29.56 -7.64 1.12
CA LEU A 82 29.41 -9.01 0.63
C LEU A 82 30.74 -9.63 0.19
N ASN A 83 31.62 -8.84 -0.43
CA ASN A 83 32.97 -9.30 -0.78
C ASN A 83 33.83 -9.58 0.46
N LEU A 84 33.72 -8.75 1.50
CA LEU A 84 34.37 -8.99 2.80
C LEU A 84 33.83 -10.28 3.45
N LEU A 85 32.52 -10.47 3.45
CA LEU A 85 31.90 -11.70 3.95
C LEU A 85 32.39 -12.94 3.18
N LYS A 86 32.55 -12.83 1.85
CA LYS A 86 33.07 -13.91 1.01
C LYS A 86 34.51 -14.28 1.37
N ALA A 87 35.35 -13.30 1.70
CA ALA A 87 36.74 -13.51 2.09
C ALA A 87 36.86 -14.14 3.48
N ASP A 88 36.16 -13.60 4.48
CA ASP A 88 36.29 -14.03 5.87
C ASP A 88 35.47 -15.29 6.19
N TYR A 89 34.29 -15.43 5.56
CA TYR A 89 33.30 -16.47 5.87
C TYR A 89 32.62 -17.02 4.59
N PRO A 90 33.36 -17.75 3.74
CA PRO A 90 32.85 -18.23 2.44
C PRO A 90 31.61 -19.12 2.55
N ASP A 91 31.50 -19.94 3.60
CA ASP A 91 30.32 -20.80 3.85
C ASP A 91 29.06 -19.99 4.13
N LEU A 92 29.20 -18.90 4.89
CA LEU A 92 28.10 -17.99 5.22
C LEU A 92 27.66 -17.20 4.00
N TYR A 93 28.63 -16.71 3.23
CA TYR A 93 28.38 -16.02 1.96
C TYR A 93 27.59 -16.90 1.00
N ARG A 94 28.01 -18.16 0.82
CA ARG A 94 27.33 -19.12 -0.07
C ARG A 94 25.86 -19.32 0.31
N LEU A 95 25.57 -19.50 1.60
CA LEU A 95 24.19 -19.67 2.08
C LEU A 95 23.34 -18.39 1.88
N ILE A 96 23.90 -17.20 2.11
CA ILE A 96 23.19 -15.95 1.86
C ILE A 96 22.86 -15.78 0.37
N VAL A 97 23.82 -16.05 -0.51
CA VAL A 97 23.63 -15.87 -1.96
C VAL A 97 22.60 -16.86 -2.47
N GLU A 98 22.72 -18.14 -2.11
CA GLU A 98 21.75 -19.16 -2.52
C GLU A 98 20.34 -18.95 -1.93
N TYR A 99 20.21 -18.24 -0.80
CA TYR A 99 18.89 -17.94 -0.21
C TYR A 99 18.22 -16.70 -0.83
N TYR A 100 18.97 -15.59 -0.99
CA TYR A 100 18.40 -14.30 -1.40
C TYR A 100 18.53 -14.01 -2.90
N TYR A 101 19.53 -14.57 -3.57
CA TYR A 101 19.82 -14.32 -4.99
C TYR A 101 19.50 -15.54 -5.89
N ALA A 102 18.79 -16.53 -5.37
CA ALA A 102 18.33 -17.64 -6.19
C ALA A 102 17.19 -17.21 -7.13
N GLU A 103 17.21 -17.71 -8.36
CA GLU A 103 16.14 -17.49 -9.35
C GLU A 103 14.80 -18.09 -8.89
N THR A 104 14.87 -19.22 -8.20
CA THR A 104 13.70 -19.90 -7.63
C THR A 104 13.62 -19.68 -6.13
N LYS A 105 12.41 -19.68 -5.58
CA LYS A 105 12.19 -19.61 -4.12
C LYS A 105 12.84 -20.80 -3.41
N THR A 106 14.00 -20.56 -2.81
CA THR A 106 14.72 -21.56 -2.02
C THR A 106 14.25 -21.52 -0.57
N THR A 107 13.83 -22.67 -0.02
CA THR A 107 13.52 -22.75 1.42
C THR A 107 14.76 -23.09 2.25
N MET A 108 14.73 -22.79 3.55
CA MET A 108 15.81 -23.18 4.46
C MET A 108 16.01 -24.70 4.53
N ALA A 109 14.94 -25.47 4.32
CA ALA A 109 15.00 -26.93 4.27
C ALA A 109 15.73 -27.41 3.01
N ASP A 110 15.53 -26.75 1.87
CA ASP A 110 16.22 -27.08 0.63
C ASP A 110 17.71 -26.78 0.73
N LEU A 111 18.08 -25.64 1.33
CA LEU A 111 19.48 -25.33 1.65
C LEU A 111 20.09 -26.36 2.61
N GLY A 112 19.33 -26.75 3.64
CA GLY A 112 19.75 -27.79 4.57
C GLY A 112 20.08 -29.09 3.85
N LYS A 113 19.17 -29.56 2.98
CA LYS A 113 19.36 -30.77 2.17
C LYS A 113 20.57 -30.67 1.24
N ARG A 114 20.75 -29.55 0.53
CA ARG A 114 21.88 -29.35 -0.42
C ARG A 114 23.24 -29.31 0.26
N HIS A 115 23.32 -28.72 1.46
CA HIS A 115 24.57 -28.53 2.20
C HIS A 115 24.80 -29.58 3.30
N GLY A 116 23.91 -30.57 3.45
CA GLY A 116 24.00 -31.57 4.52
C GLY A 116 23.82 -30.98 5.93
N LEU A 117 23.06 -29.88 6.05
CA LEU A 117 22.83 -29.15 7.30
C LEU A 117 21.38 -29.33 7.78
N THR A 118 21.19 -29.21 9.10
CA THR A 118 19.82 -29.09 9.64
C THR A 118 19.25 -27.72 9.29
N THR A 119 17.91 -27.64 9.23
CA THR A 119 17.19 -26.37 9.02
C THR A 119 17.56 -25.31 10.06
N GLU A 120 17.76 -25.71 11.31
CA GLU A 120 18.13 -24.80 12.39
C GLU A 120 19.55 -24.27 12.24
N THR A 121 20.49 -25.13 11.81
CA THR A 121 21.86 -24.71 11.50
C THR A 121 21.88 -23.70 10.35
N VAL A 122 21.09 -23.92 9.30
CA VAL A 122 20.97 -22.96 8.18
C VAL A 122 20.42 -21.62 8.67
N ARG A 123 19.35 -21.65 9.47
CA ARG A 123 18.75 -20.44 10.06
C ARG A 123 19.78 -19.65 10.89
N TYR A 124 20.51 -20.35 11.76
CA TYR A 124 21.57 -19.77 12.57
C TYR A 124 22.68 -19.15 11.71
N ARG A 125 23.16 -19.87 10.68
CA ARG A 125 24.21 -19.38 9.77
C ARG A 125 23.76 -18.14 9.01
N ILE A 126 22.53 -18.11 8.50
CA ILE A 126 21.99 -16.93 7.81
C ILE A 126 21.85 -15.74 8.77
N LYS A 127 21.42 -15.99 10.02
CA LYS A 127 21.39 -14.94 11.05
C LYS A 127 22.78 -14.38 11.33
N SER A 128 23.77 -15.26 11.52
CA SER A 128 25.16 -14.88 11.75
C SER A 128 25.73 -14.09 10.57
N ALA A 129 25.45 -14.51 9.34
CA ALA A 129 25.87 -13.84 8.13
C ALA A 129 25.29 -12.41 8.02
N LYS A 130 24.01 -12.22 8.39
CA LYS A 130 23.37 -10.90 8.50
C LYS A 130 24.04 -10.02 9.56
N GLU A 131 24.36 -10.58 10.72
CA GLU A 131 25.06 -9.85 11.79
C GLU A 131 26.46 -9.40 11.33
N LYS A 132 27.21 -10.25 10.62
CA LYS A 132 28.50 -9.88 10.04
C LYS A 132 28.38 -8.77 9.00
N LEU A 133 27.42 -8.85 8.08
CA LEU A 133 27.16 -7.77 7.11
C LEU A 133 26.83 -6.44 7.80
N LYS A 134 26.01 -6.48 8.84
CA LYS A 134 25.70 -5.30 9.65
C LYS A 134 26.97 -4.72 10.29
N LEU A 135 27.85 -5.56 10.82
CA LEU A 135 29.11 -5.11 11.40
C LEU A 135 30.02 -4.45 10.37
N TYR A 136 30.16 -5.02 9.16
CA TYR A 136 30.98 -4.40 8.11
C TYR A 136 30.45 -3.03 7.70
N ILE A 137 29.13 -2.87 7.62
CA ILE A 137 28.48 -1.58 7.32
C ILE A 137 28.75 -0.57 8.45
N ILE A 138 28.54 -0.96 9.71
CA ILE A 138 28.81 -0.07 10.86
C ILE A 138 30.29 0.32 10.93
N MET A 139 31.18 -0.62 10.65
CA MET A 139 32.63 -0.34 10.61
C MET A 139 33.00 0.64 9.50
N HIS A 140 32.28 0.64 8.39
CA HIS A 140 32.47 1.63 7.31
C HIS A 140 31.97 3.01 7.76
N GLU A 141 30.75 3.07 8.28
CA GLU A 141 30.12 4.31 8.78
C GLU A 141 30.95 5.01 9.86
N ASN A 142 31.69 4.26 10.68
CA ASN A 142 32.53 4.84 11.74
C ASN A 142 33.97 5.18 11.29
N LYS A 143 34.37 4.76 10.08
CA LYS A 143 35.72 5.01 9.52
C LYS A 143 35.75 6.23 8.59
N GLU A 144 34.62 6.56 7.99
CA GLU A 144 34.38 7.85 7.33
C GLU A 144 34.03 8.94 8.37
#